data_AF-A0A2V2R9Q3-F1
#
_entry.id   AF-A0A2V2R9Q3-F1
#
_cell.length_a   1.000
_cell.length_b   1.000
_cell.length_c   1.000
_cell.angle_alpha   90.00
_cell.angle_beta   90.00
_cell.angle_gamma   90.00
#
_symmetry.space_group_name_H-M   'P 1'
#
loop_
_entity.id
_entity.type
_entity.pdbx_description
1 polymer ?
#
loop_
_entity_poly.entity_id
_entity_poly.type
_entity_poly.pdbx_seq_one_letter_code
_entity_poly.pdbx_strand_id
1 'polypeptide(L)'
;MTKLRRIQVFPASLLILIAALYGFGQTPADRHQRIRADIDTGDLKKALDEVRAIRAANTELFQANNFDYLQARLAQLNGNSGEAASAYES
;
A
#
# COMPACT_ATOMS: atom_id res chain seq x y z
N MET A 1 -43.67 -22.23 -38.42
CA MET A 1 -43.38 -20.83 -38.01
C MET A 1 -42.67 -20.86 -36.66
N THR A 2 -41.33 -20.79 -36.68
CA THR A 2 -40.47 -21.02 -35.51
C THR A 2 -40.27 -19.71 -34.75
N LYS A 3 -40.75 -19.63 -33.51
CA LYS A 3 -40.60 -18.44 -32.65
C LYS A 3 -39.15 -18.31 -32.18
N LEU A 4 -38.42 -17.33 -32.71
CA LEU A 4 -37.11 -16.93 -32.17
C LEU A 4 -37.29 -16.32 -30.77
N ARG A 5 -36.76 -16.98 -29.75
CA ARG A 5 -36.65 -16.42 -28.39
C ARG A 5 -35.51 -15.39 -28.38
N ARG A 6 -35.85 -14.10 -28.22
CA ARG A 6 -34.88 -13.04 -27.92
C ARG A 6 -34.23 -13.33 -26.58
N ILE A 7 -32.93 -13.63 -26.59
CA ILE A 7 -32.10 -13.75 -25.40
C ILE A 7 -31.89 -12.31 -24.87
N GLN A 8 -32.61 -11.93 -23.82
CA GLN A 8 -32.28 -10.74 -23.04
C GLN A 8 -30.97 -11.04 -22.30
N VAL A 9 -29.86 -10.52 -22.80
CA VAL A 9 -28.58 -10.53 -22.12
C VAL A 9 -28.70 -9.59 -20.92
N PHE A 10 -28.81 -10.16 -19.72
CA PHE A 10 -28.94 -9.41 -18.47
C PHE A 10 -27.71 -8.50 -18.25
N PRO A 11 -27.89 -7.26 -17.77
CA PRO A 11 -26.81 -6.32 -17.47
C PRO A 11 -25.95 -6.73 -16.24
N ALA A 12 -26.17 -7.91 -15.67
CA ALA A 12 -25.47 -8.41 -14.50
C ALA A 12 -23.95 -8.56 -14.71
N SER A 13 -23.52 -8.82 -15.95
CA SER A 13 -22.10 -8.92 -16.31
C SER A 13 -21.35 -7.59 -16.13
N LEU A 14 -22.04 -6.45 -16.27
CA LEU A 14 -21.43 -5.12 -16.13
C LEU A 14 -21.18 -4.77 -14.66
N LEU A 15 -22.05 -5.22 -13.75
CA LEU A 15 -21.90 -5.00 -12.31
C LEU A 15 -20.72 -5.76 -11.69
N ILE A 16 -20.43 -6.96 -12.21
CA ILE A 16 -19.30 -7.78 -11.73
C ILE A 16 -17.95 -7.12 -12.09
N LEU A 17 -17.87 -6.42 -13.23
CA LEU A 17 -16.65 -5.76 -13.67
C LEU A 17 -16.28 -4.55 -12.79
N ILE A 18 -17.28 -3.83 -12.25
CA ILE A 18 -17.06 -2.64 -11.41
C ILE A 18 -16.56 -3.05 -10.01
N ALA A 19 -17.04 -4.17 -9.46
CA ALA A 19 -16.61 -4.67 -8.16
C ALA A 19 -15.13 -5.08 -8.14
N ALA A 20 -14.56 -5.50 -9.27
CA ALA A 20 -13.15 -5.85 -9.39
C ALA A 20 -12.21 -4.63 -9.39
N LEU A 21 -12.71 -3.43 -9.71
CA LEU A 21 -11.91 -2.19 -9.74
C LEU A 21 -11.74 -1.57 -8.35
N TYR A 22 -12.65 -1.85 -7.41
CA TYR A 22 -12.49 -1.49 -5.99
C TYR A 22 -11.67 -2.56 -5.24
N GLY A 23 -10.55 -2.97 -5.85
CA GLY A 23 -9.57 -3.80 -5.18
C GLY A 23 -9.31 -3.23 -3.78
N PHE A 24 -9.45 -4.08 -2.77
CA PHE A 24 -9.30 -3.80 -1.34
C PHE A 24 -7.85 -3.37 -1.03
N GLY A 25 -7.44 -2.21 -1.54
CA GLY A 25 -6.19 -1.58 -1.18
C GLY A 25 -6.32 -1.08 0.25
N GLN A 26 -5.47 -1.60 1.14
CA GLN A 26 -5.30 -1.04 2.48
C GLN A 26 -5.12 0.47 2.36
N THR A 27 -5.94 1.23 3.08
CA THR A 27 -5.89 2.69 2.99
C THR A 27 -4.53 3.18 3.50
N PRO A 28 -4.05 4.36 3.05
CA PRO A 28 -2.86 4.97 3.63
C PRO A 28 -2.92 5.07 5.16
N ALA A 29 -4.10 5.36 5.72
CA ALA A 29 -4.33 5.43 7.16
C ALA A 29 -4.08 4.08 7.87
N ASP A 30 -4.55 2.98 7.29
CA ASP A 30 -4.33 1.64 7.86
C ASP A 30 -2.84 1.27 7.89
N ARG A 31 -2.08 1.68 6.87
CA ARG A 31 -0.64 1.46 6.81
C ARG A 31 0.10 2.29 7.86
N HIS A 32 -0.25 3.56 8.02
CA HIS A 32 0.32 4.41 9.08
C HIS A 32 0.09 3.83 10.47
N GLN A 33 -1.13 3.33 10.73
CA GLN A 33 -1.46 2.72 12.01
C GLN A 33 -0.61 1.48 12.29
N ARG A 34 -0.38 0.63 11.27
CA ARG A 34 0.51 -0.54 11.39
C ARG A 34 1.95 -0.14 11.67
N ILE A 35 2.51 0.79 10.89
CA ILE A 35 3.87 1.28 11.11
C ILE A 35 4.04 1.78 12.54
N ARG A 36 3.07 2.55 13.04
CA ARG A 36 3.09 3.04 14.42
C ARG A 36 3.01 1.91 15.44
N ALA A 37 2.13 0.94 15.24
CA ALA A 37 2.03 -0.21 16.14
C ALA A 37 3.32 -1.05 16.18
N ASP A 38 3.97 -1.24 15.03
CA ASP A 38 5.25 -1.94 14.94
C ASP A 38 6.37 -1.15 15.65
N ILE A 39 6.38 0.18 15.54
CA ILE A 39 7.30 1.04 16.30
C ILE A 39 7.04 0.94 17.80
N ASP A 40 5.78 1.03 18.22
CA ASP A 40 5.38 1.00 19.63
C ASP A 40 5.70 -0.36 20.28
N THR A 41 5.67 -1.44 19.50
CA THR A 41 6.06 -2.79 19.95
C THR A 41 7.56 -3.07 19.84
N GLY A 42 8.35 -2.13 19.29
CA GLY A 42 9.79 -2.26 19.09
C GLY A 42 10.19 -3.14 17.89
N ASP A 43 9.23 -3.58 17.07
CA ASP A 43 9.48 -4.34 15.85
C ASP A 43 9.87 -3.40 14.69
N LEU A 44 11.02 -2.75 14.85
CA LEU A 44 11.52 -1.76 13.91
C LEU A 44 11.76 -2.35 12.52
N LYS A 45 12.04 -3.66 12.43
CA LYS A 45 12.20 -4.36 11.16
C LYS A 45 10.88 -4.40 10.38
N LYS A 46 9.77 -4.78 11.03
CA LYS A 46 8.45 -4.75 10.36
C LYS A 46 8.03 -3.35 9.97
N ALA A 47 8.25 -2.37 10.85
CA ALA A 47 7.98 -0.96 10.54
C ALA A 47 8.74 -0.51 9.28
N LEU A 48 10.03 -0.87 9.18
CA LEU A 48 10.88 -0.55 8.02
C LEU A 48 10.39 -1.26 6.75
N ASP A 49 9.99 -2.53 6.85
CA ASP A 49 9.49 -3.31 5.72
C ASP A 49 8.15 -2.75 5.19
N GLU A 50 7.25 -2.29 6.05
CA GLU A 50 6.00 -1.64 5.64
C GLU A 50 6.27 -0.30 4.94
N VAL A 51 7.21 0.50 5.44
CA VAL A 51 7.62 1.76 4.79
C VAL A 51 8.21 1.50 3.39
N ARG A 52 9.05 0.48 3.24
CA ARG A 52 9.58 0.06 1.92
C ARG A 52 8.47 -0.44 0.99
N ALA A 53 7.51 -1.18 1.53
CA ALA A 53 6.36 -1.64 0.76
C ALA A 53 5.52 -0.48 0.24
N ILE A 54 5.36 0.59 1.02
CA ILE A 54 4.71 1.83 0.56
C ILE A 54 5.51 2.47 -0.57
N ARG A 55 6.83 2.58 -0.43
CA ARG A 55 7.71 3.12 -1.49
C ARG A 55 7.56 2.35 -2.80
N ALA A 56 7.52 1.02 -2.73
CA ALA A 56 7.39 0.15 -3.90
C ALA A 56 5.98 0.19 -4.51
N ALA A 57 4.94 0.36 -3.71
CA ALA A 57 3.56 0.33 -4.17
C ALA A 57 3.08 1.70 -4.70
N ASN A 58 3.49 2.80 -4.06
CA ASN A 58 3.06 4.15 -4.41
C ASN A 58 4.10 5.19 -4.00
N THR A 59 5.00 5.52 -4.93
CA THR A 59 6.03 6.54 -4.74
C THR A 59 5.45 7.92 -4.41
N GLU A 60 4.31 8.29 -4.99
CA GLU A 60 3.68 9.59 -4.73
C GLU A 60 3.21 9.68 -3.28
N LEU A 61 2.56 8.63 -2.77
CA LEU A 61 2.16 8.55 -1.37
C LEU A 61 3.39 8.57 -0.44
N PHE A 62 4.45 7.88 -0.84
CA PHE A 62 5.71 7.85 -0.08
C PHE A 62 6.29 9.26 0.11
N GLN A 63 6.37 10.01 -0.99
CA GLN A 63 6.89 11.37 -0.98
C GLN A 63 5.94 12.34 -0.27
N ALA A 64 4.63 12.24 -0.52
CA ALA A 64 3.63 13.12 0.09
C ALA A 64 3.55 13.02 1.62
N ASN A 65 4.00 11.91 2.20
CA ASN A 65 3.99 11.67 3.65
C ASN A 65 5.39 11.76 4.29
N ASN A 66 6.41 12.20 3.55
CA ASN A 66 7.80 12.32 4.02
C ASN A 66 8.34 11.02 4.65
N PHE A 67 8.07 9.89 3.99
CA PHE A 67 8.50 8.58 4.49
C PHE A 67 10.00 8.29 4.30
N ASP A 68 10.71 9.10 3.53
CA ASP A 68 12.17 9.16 3.45
C ASP A 68 12.79 9.35 4.84
N TYR A 69 12.35 10.38 5.59
CA TYR A 69 12.82 10.62 6.95
C TYR A 69 12.48 9.47 7.90
N LEU A 70 11.27 8.94 7.80
CA LEU A 70 10.84 7.82 8.64
C LEU A 70 11.67 6.56 8.36
N GLN A 71 11.89 6.24 7.08
CA GLN A 71 12.74 5.12 6.67
C GLN A 71 14.16 5.30 7.21
N ALA A 72 14.74 6.49 7.07
CA ALA A 72 16.08 6.79 7.56
C ALA A 72 16.19 6.63 9.07
N ARG A 73 15.19 7.14 9.83
CA ARG A 73 15.16 7.05 11.28
C ARG A 73 15.00 5.60 11.75
N LEU A 74 14.10 4.84 11.14
CA LEU A 74 13.90 3.43 11.45
C LEU A 74 15.14 2.61 11.12
N ALA A 75 15.78 2.85 9.98
CA ALA A 75 17.03 2.19 9.60
C ALA A 75 18.15 2.47 10.63
N GLN A 76 18.28 3.73 11.06
CA GLN A 76 19.25 4.12 12.10
C GLN A 76 18.96 3.41 13.43
N LEU A 77 17.71 3.41 13.88
CA LEU A 77 17.30 2.75 15.13
C LEU A 77 17.48 1.23 15.06
N ASN A 78 17.33 0.64 13.87
CA ASN A 78 17.55 -0.78 13.60
C ASN A 78 19.04 -1.12 13.35
N GLY A 79 19.96 -0.17 13.52
CA GLY A 79 21.40 -0.37 13.35
C GLY A 79 21.89 -0.45 11.89
N ASN A 80 21.03 -0.16 10.91
CA ASN A 80 21.36 -0.20 9.49
C ASN A 80 21.79 1.18 8.97
N SER A 81 22.95 1.65 9.42
CA SER A 81 23.45 3.01 9.15
C SER A 81 23.65 3.31 7.66
N GLY A 82 24.01 2.31 6.85
CA GLY A 82 24.18 2.49 5.40
C GLY A 82 22.86 2.83 4.70
N GLU A 83 21.78 2.12 5.06
CA GLU A 83 20.45 2.43 4.55
C GLU A 83 19.93 3.77 5.07
N ALA A 84 20.23 4.11 6.33
CA ALA A 84 19.86 5.41 6.88
C ALA A 84 20.48 6.57 6.10
N ALA A 85 21.76 6.48 5.75
CA ALA A 85 22.45 7.49 4.94
C ALA A 85 21.81 7.63 3.56
N SER A 86 21.58 6.51 2.85
CA SER A 86 20.94 6.54 1.53
C SER A 86 19.50 7.07 1.55
N ALA A 87 18.78 6.88 2.66
CA ALA A 87 17.42 7.39 2.80
C ALA A 87 17.37 8.90 3.06
N TYR A 88 18.37 9.48 3.74
CA TYR A 88 18.47 10.95 3.93
C TYR A 88 18.92 11.71 2.68
N GLU A 89 19.60 11.04 1.76
CA GLU A 89 20.10 11.63 0.51
C GLU A 89 19.07 11.61 -0.64
N SER A 90 17.91 10.96 -0.42
CA SER A 90 16.83 10.81 -1.41
C SER A 90 15.90 12.01 -1.46
#